data_AF-A0A926KYI5-F1
#
_entry.id   AF-A0A926KYI5-F1
#
_cell.length_a   1.000
_cell.length_b   1.000
_cell.length_c   1.000
_cell.angle_alpha   90.00
_cell.angle_beta   90.00
_cell.angle_gamma   90.00
#
_symmetry.space_group_name_H-M   'P 1'
#
loop_
_entity.id
_entity.type
_entity.pdbx_description
1 polymer ?
#
loop_
_entity_poly.entity_id
_entity_poly.type
_entity_poly.pdbx_seq_one_letter_code
_entity_poly.pdbx_strand_id
1 'polypeptide(L)'
;GFRFDLAATLARQFHEVDRLSAFFDLIQQDPVISRVKLIAEPWDVGEGGYQVGNFPPLWSEWNGRYRDAVRDFWRGEEHTLGEFASRLTGSSDLYQHSRRRPRASVNFVTAHDGFTLRDLVSYNDKHNEANGEGNRDGESHNRSWNCGAEGATKDPAVLELRGRQQRNFLATLMLSQGIPMLCHGDELGRTQRGNNNAYCQDNDISWVDWRLGERQRDLLDFTRRLIALRAAHPVLRRRRYFRGETATNPDQPLPDLVWLQPDAREMADDDWQRSDAHAVGVFLNGDAIAEPDPCGRPVVDDSFLLLLNSHWEPTVFRLPDAGYGERWATLIDTAAPDGVPDEAEHKAGTVLTVEPRSLVLLSRPSRTGR
;
A
#
# COMPACT_ATOMS: atom_id res chain seq x y z
N GLY A 1 -15.47 -12.29 12.65
CA GLY A 1 -14.34 -12.68 11.79
C GLY A 1 -13.11 -12.76 12.66
N PHE A 2 -12.04 -13.36 12.16
CA PHE A 2 -10.84 -13.67 12.93
C PHE A 2 -9.57 -13.37 12.13
N ARG A 3 -8.52 -12.89 12.80
CA ARG A 3 -7.13 -12.93 12.31
C ARG A 3 -6.39 -13.97 13.11
N PHE A 4 -5.91 -15.02 12.46
CA PHE A 4 -5.19 -16.12 13.07
C PHE A 4 -3.70 -15.80 13.08
N ASP A 5 -3.14 -15.75 14.27
CA ASP A 5 -1.70 -15.62 14.52
C ASP A 5 -0.97 -16.90 14.15
N LEU A 6 0.21 -16.76 13.53
CA LEU A 6 1.04 -17.86 13.05
C LEU A 6 0.22 -18.99 12.40
N ALA A 7 -0.66 -18.63 11.47
CA ALA A 7 -1.73 -19.51 11.00
C ALA A 7 -1.20 -20.77 10.29
N ALA A 8 0.05 -20.75 9.80
CA ALA A 8 0.70 -21.91 9.22
C ALA A 8 0.87 -23.06 10.24
N THR A 9 1.00 -22.75 11.53
CA THR A 9 1.12 -23.76 12.60
C THR A 9 -0.15 -24.61 12.71
N LEU A 10 -1.32 -24.06 12.41
CA LEU A 10 -2.60 -24.79 12.41
C LEU A 10 -2.68 -25.85 11.30
N ALA A 11 -1.84 -25.69 10.27
CA ALA A 11 -1.76 -26.57 9.11
C ALA A 11 -0.62 -27.59 9.18
N ARG A 12 0.15 -27.59 10.28
CA ARG A 12 1.23 -28.56 10.46
C ARG A 12 0.65 -29.95 10.76
N GLN A 13 1.01 -30.91 9.92
CA GLN A 13 0.82 -32.33 10.17
C GLN A 13 2.18 -33.00 10.23
N PHE A 14 2.53 -33.55 11.39
CA PHE A 14 3.88 -34.06 11.69
C PHE A 14 4.97 -32.98 11.52
N HIS A 15 5.71 -33.00 10.40
CA HIS A 15 6.82 -32.09 10.12
C HIS A 15 6.55 -31.12 8.96
N GLU A 16 5.50 -31.34 8.17
CA GLU A 16 5.20 -30.54 6.97
C GLU A 16 3.94 -29.69 7.15
N VAL A 17 3.86 -28.58 6.41
CA VAL A 17 2.67 -27.73 6.35
C VAL A 17 1.82 -28.18 5.16
N ASP A 18 0.67 -28.80 5.44
CA ASP A 18 -0.24 -29.27 4.40
C ASP A 18 -1.50 -28.38 4.30
N ARG A 19 -1.75 -27.89 3.08
CA ARG A 19 -2.91 -27.06 2.72
C ARG A 19 -4.22 -27.84 2.79
N LEU A 20 -4.15 -29.18 2.84
CA LEU A 20 -5.26 -30.11 3.04
C LEU A 20 -5.33 -30.63 4.48
N SER A 21 -4.82 -29.86 5.45
CA SER A 21 -5.00 -30.23 6.85
C SER A 21 -6.48 -30.36 7.20
N ALA A 22 -6.81 -31.35 8.05
CA ALA A 22 -8.18 -31.58 8.52
C ALA A 22 -8.82 -30.31 9.13
N PHE A 23 -7.99 -29.42 9.71
CA PHE A 23 -8.44 -28.14 10.24
C PHE A 23 -9.05 -27.23 9.16
N PHE A 24 -8.37 -27.06 8.03
CA PHE A 24 -8.88 -26.23 6.94
C PHE A 24 -10.12 -26.80 6.29
N ASP A 25 -10.16 -28.13 6.11
CA ASP A 25 -11.36 -28.80 5.62
C ASP A 25 -12.54 -28.52 6.55
N LEU A 26 -12.40 -28.77 7.86
CA LEU A 26 -13.46 -28.52 8.86
C LEU A 26 -13.94 -27.06 8.84
N ILE A 27 -13.04 -26.08 8.80
CA ILE A 27 -13.41 -24.67 8.70
C ILE A 27 -14.19 -24.37 7.42
N GLN A 28 -13.79 -24.97 6.30
CA GLN A 28 -14.39 -24.70 4.99
C GLN A 28 -15.82 -25.25 4.86
N GLN A 29 -16.11 -26.41 5.46
CA GLN A 29 -17.46 -27.00 5.47
C GLN A 29 -18.36 -26.50 6.60
N ASP A 30 -17.81 -25.90 7.67
CA ASP A 30 -18.62 -25.46 8.80
C ASP A 30 -19.64 -24.38 8.37
N PRO A 31 -20.95 -24.56 8.66
CA PRO A 31 -22.00 -23.68 8.16
C PRO A 31 -21.97 -22.26 8.78
N VAL A 32 -21.26 -22.07 9.90
CA VAL A 32 -21.15 -20.79 10.61
C VAL A 32 -19.82 -20.11 10.27
N ILE A 33 -18.70 -20.80 10.43
CA ILE A 33 -17.35 -20.26 10.27
C ILE A 33 -17.05 -19.95 8.79
N SER A 34 -17.52 -20.76 7.84
CA SER A 34 -17.32 -20.50 6.41
C SER A 34 -17.93 -19.18 5.91
N ARG A 35 -18.81 -18.55 6.71
CA ARG A 35 -19.49 -17.28 6.40
C ARG A 35 -18.84 -16.06 7.03
N VAL A 36 -17.86 -16.23 7.94
CA VAL A 36 -17.16 -15.11 8.57
C VAL A 36 -15.89 -14.76 7.79
N LYS A 37 -15.34 -13.56 8.06
CA LYS A 37 -14.03 -13.17 7.52
C LYS A 37 -12.92 -13.95 8.23
N LEU A 38 -12.05 -14.60 7.48
CA LEU A 38 -10.89 -15.34 7.96
C LEU A 38 -9.62 -14.70 7.38
N ILE A 39 -8.75 -14.21 8.25
CA ILE A 39 -7.48 -13.60 7.89
C ILE A 39 -6.37 -14.44 8.52
N ALA A 40 -5.35 -14.81 7.74
CA ALA A 40 -4.19 -15.54 8.22
C ALA A 40 -2.97 -14.62 8.31
N GLU A 41 -2.15 -14.83 9.33
CA GLU A 41 -0.71 -14.61 9.24
C GLU A 41 -0.10 -15.84 8.54
N PRO A 42 0.28 -15.73 7.25
CA PRO A 42 0.56 -16.91 6.43
C PRO A 42 2.00 -17.40 6.60
N TRP A 43 2.51 -17.39 7.83
CA TRP A 43 3.80 -17.96 8.17
C TRP A 43 3.81 -18.51 9.59
N ASP A 44 4.85 -19.30 9.91
CA ASP A 44 5.26 -19.58 11.28
C ASP A 44 6.78 -19.66 11.39
N VAL A 45 7.29 -19.90 12.59
CA VAL A 45 8.74 -19.95 12.89
C VAL A 45 9.41 -21.27 12.48
N GLY A 46 8.64 -22.29 12.09
CA GLY A 46 9.17 -23.59 11.75
C GLY A 46 9.71 -23.67 10.32
N GLU A 47 10.49 -24.71 10.02
CA GLU A 47 10.95 -24.98 8.66
C GLU A 47 9.76 -25.12 7.69
N GLY A 48 9.88 -24.52 6.51
CA GLY A 48 8.80 -24.48 5.52
C GLY A 48 7.58 -23.64 5.96
N GLY A 49 7.70 -22.84 7.02
CA GLY A 49 6.61 -22.08 7.60
C GLY A 49 6.04 -20.98 6.71
N TYR A 50 6.82 -20.43 5.78
CA TYR A 50 6.39 -19.31 4.93
C TYR A 50 5.41 -19.77 3.84
N GLN A 51 4.13 -19.46 4.02
CA GLN A 51 3.00 -19.95 3.23
C GLN A 51 2.19 -18.81 2.59
N VAL A 52 2.82 -17.66 2.32
CA VAL A 52 2.17 -16.57 1.58
C VAL A 52 1.69 -17.07 0.22
N GLY A 53 0.42 -16.82 -0.10
CA GLY A 53 -0.19 -17.27 -1.34
C GLY A 53 -0.73 -18.71 -1.27
N ASN A 54 -0.51 -19.41 -0.15
CA ASN A 54 -0.78 -20.83 -0.04
C ASN A 54 -2.06 -21.20 0.75
N PHE A 55 -2.75 -20.25 1.39
CA PHE A 55 -3.99 -20.56 2.12
C PHE A 55 -5.18 -20.85 1.20
N PRO A 56 -6.21 -21.58 1.70
CA PRO A 56 -7.41 -21.90 0.92
C PRO A 56 -8.20 -20.67 0.44
N PRO A 57 -9.06 -20.79 -0.59
CA PRO A 57 -9.76 -19.67 -1.23
C PRO A 57 -10.61 -18.75 -0.34
N LEU A 58 -11.09 -19.23 0.81
CA LEU A 58 -11.89 -18.44 1.76
C LEU A 58 -11.05 -17.44 2.56
N TRP A 59 -9.74 -17.61 2.60
CA TRP A 59 -8.83 -16.86 3.45
C TRP A 59 -8.25 -15.65 2.73
N SER A 60 -8.20 -14.55 3.47
CA SER A 60 -7.30 -13.43 3.19
C SER A 60 -6.02 -13.61 4.01
N GLU A 61 -4.92 -13.05 3.53
CA GLU A 61 -3.60 -13.22 4.12
C GLU A 61 -2.94 -11.87 4.34
N TRP A 62 -2.27 -11.70 5.48
CA TRP A 62 -1.33 -10.61 5.68
C TRP A 62 -0.23 -10.68 4.63
N ASN A 63 -0.15 -9.68 3.77
CA ASN A 63 0.79 -9.66 2.67
C ASN A 63 2.14 -9.07 3.13
N GLY A 64 3.00 -9.92 3.70
CA GLY A 64 4.35 -9.53 4.10
C GLY A 64 5.21 -9.04 2.92
N ARG A 65 4.99 -9.53 1.70
CA ARG A 65 5.70 -9.03 0.52
C ARG A 65 5.25 -7.62 0.13
N TYR A 66 3.97 -7.28 0.33
CA TYR A 66 3.48 -5.90 0.15
C TYR A 66 4.21 -4.96 1.10
N ARG A 67 4.26 -5.31 2.40
CA ARG A 67 4.94 -4.53 3.42
C ARG A 67 6.38 -4.23 3.03
N ASP A 68 7.12 -5.27 2.65
CA ASP A 68 8.55 -5.16 2.35
C ASP A 68 8.83 -4.34 1.09
N ALA A 69 8.13 -4.63 -0.01
CA ALA A 69 8.37 -3.95 -1.28
C ALA A 69 7.97 -2.47 -1.23
N VAL A 70 6.88 -2.12 -0.53
CA VAL A 70 6.48 -0.72 -0.35
C VAL A 70 7.48 0.04 0.52
N ARG A 71 8.02 -0.59 1.57
CA ARG A 71 9.08 -0.01 2.41
C ARG A 71 10.36 0.25 1.60
N ASP A 72 10.81 -0.73 0.84
CA ASP A 72 12.02 -0.61 0.01
C ASP A 72 11.86 0.44 -1.08
N PHE A 73 10.71 0.47 -1.75
CA PHE A 73 10.43 1.46 -2.80
C PHE A 73 10.59 2.89 -2.25
N TRP A 74 9.94 3.21 -1.13
CA TRP A 74 9.98 4.58 -0.57
C TRP A 74 11.30 4.95 0.10
N ARG A 75 12.06 3.96 0.59
CA ARG A 75 13.44 4.18 1.03
C ARG A 75 14.37 4.46 -0.14
N GLY A 76 14.02 4.03 -1.35
CA GLY A 76 14.78 4.25 -2.58
C GLY A 76 15.79 3.13 -2.84
N GLU A 77 15.49 1.90 -2.44
CA GLU A 77 16.28 0.73 -2.82
C GLU A 77 16.19 0.48 -4.34
N GLU A 78 17.27 -0.07 -4.89
CA GLU A 78 17.36 -0.44 -6.30
C GLU A 78 16.45 -1.64 -6.64
N HIS A 79 16.08 -1.78 -7.91
CA HIS A 79 15.30 -2.92 -8.43
C HIS A 79 13.92 -3.13 -7.78
N THR A 80 13.31 -2.08 -7.22
CA THR A 80 12.04 -2.19 -6.50
C THR A 80 10.79 -2.06 -7.37
N LEU A 81 10.90 -1.50 -8.58
CA LEU A 81 9.75 -1.03 -9.36
C LEU A 81 8.78 -2.15 -9.77
N GLY A 82 9.28 -3.27 -10.30
CA GLY A 82 8.42 -4.38 -10.75
C GLY A 82 7.67 -5.07 -9.60
N GLU A 83 8.36 -5.29 -8.48
CA GLU A 83 7.73 -5.85 -7.27
C GLU A 83 6.70 -4.86 -6.71
N PHE A 84 7.06 -3.58 -6.60
CA PHE A 84 6.15 -2.52 -6.17
C PHE A 84 4.89 -2.45 -7.04
N ALA A 85 5.03 -2.52 -8.36
CA ALA A 85 3.90 -2.48 -9.28
C ALA A 85 2.93 -3.66 -9.07
N SER A 86 3.48 -4.86 -8.86
CA SER A 86 2.70 -6.05 -8.52
C SER A 86 1.97 -5.88 -7.19
N ARG A 87 2.60 -5.23 -6.20
CA ARG A 87 1.97 -4.94 -4.90
C ARG A 87 0.86 -3.89 -4.98
N LEU A 88 1.08 -2.80 -5.70
CA LEU A 88 0.10 -1.72 -5.90
C LEU A 88 -1.18 -2.26 -6.57
N THR A 89 -1.05 -3.24 -7.46
CA THR A 89 -2.16 -3.81 -8.26
C THR A 89 -2.78 -5.07 -7.66
N GLY A 90 -2.49 -5.37 -6.39
CA GLY A 90 -3.20 -6.38 -5.59
C GLY A 90 -2.54 -7.75 -5.53
N SER A 91 -1.27 -7.85 -5.92
CA SER A 91 -0.45 -9.06 -5.85
C SER A 91 -1.07 -10.25 -6.59
N SER A 92 -1.43 -10.04 -7.85
CA SER A 92 -1.96 -11.09 -8.73
C SER A 92 -1.02 -12.31 -8.82
N ASP A 93 0.29 -12.08 -8.85
CA ASP A 93 1.31 -13.11 -8.85
C ASP A 93 1.19 -14.09 -7.67
N LEU A 94 0.82 -13.58 -6.48
CA LEU A 94 0.65 -14.39 -5.26
C LEU A 94 -0.69 -15.12 -5.18
N TYR A 95 -1.77 -14.52 -5.69
CA TYR A 95 -3.12 -14.97 -5.34
C TYR A 95 -3.98 -15.39 -6.55
N GLN A 96 -3.71 -14.86 -7.74
CA GLN A 96 -4.56 -15.07 -8.91
C GLN A 96 -4.52 -16.51 -9.41
N HIS A 97 -3.34 -17.15 -9.40
CA HIS A 97 -3.17 -18.54 -9.85
C HIS A 97 -4.02 -19.53 -9.01
N SER A 98 -4.24 -19.21 -7.73
CA SER A 98 -5.11 -19.96 -6.81
C SER A 98 -6.59 -19.55 -6.91
N ARG A 99 -6.98 -18.87 -8.00
CA ARG A 99 -8.33 -18.32 -8.28
C ARG A 99 -8.85 -17.35 -7.20
N ARG A 100 -7.95 -16.85 -6.35
CA ARG A 100 -8.30 -15.84 -5.35
C ARG A 100 -8.37 -14.47 -6.01
N ARG A 101 -9.05 -13.57 -5.33
CA ARG A 101 -9.34 -12.20 -5.79
C ARG A 101 -8.42 -11.22 -5.06
N PRO A 102 -8.30 -9.94 -5.50
CA PRO A 102 -7.49 -8.94 -4.80
C PRO A 102 -7.75 -8.86 -3.29
N ARG A 103 -8.99 -9.12 -2.85
CA ARG A 103 -9.37 -9.20 -1.42
C ARG A 103 -8.59 -10.24 -0.59
N ALA A 104 -7.92 -11.21 -1.24
CA ALA A 104 -7.07 -12.16 -0.54
C ALA A 104 -5.80 -11.51 0.01
N SER A 105 -5.39 -10.37 -0.56
CA SER A 105 -4.28 -9.58 -0.03
C SER A 105 -4.77 -8.60 1.04
N VAL A 106 -4.32 -8.79 2.29
CA VAL A 106 -4.37 -7.75 3.33
C VAL A 106 -3.05 -6.99 3.28
N ASN A 107 -3.09 -5.83 2.66
CA ASN A 107 -1.94 -4.94 2.50
C ASN A 107 -1.73 -4.15 3.79
N PHE A 108 -0.48 -4.04 4.23
CA PHE A 108 -0.10 -3.24 5.38
C PHE A 108 1.35 -2.78 5.24
N VAL A 109 1.65 -1.59 5.73
CA VAL A 109 3.03 -1.09 5.82
C VAL A 109 3.59 -1.32 7.21
N THR A 110 2.74 -1.32 8.23
CA THR A 110 3.06 -1.40 9.66
C THR A 110 2.02 -2.25 10.37
N ALA A 111 2.42 -2.87 11.46
CA ALA A 111 1.57 -3.72 12.29
C ALA A 111 1.95 -3.49 13.76
N HIS A 112 1.47 -4.37 14.66
CA HIS A 112 1.97 -4.39 16.03
C HIS A 112 3.40 -4.95 16.12
N ASP A 113 3.75 -5.87 15.22
CA ASP A 113 5.12 -6.34 15.04
C ASP A 113 5.95 -5.34 14.24
N GLY A 114 7.10 -4.95 14.77
CA GLY A 114 7.98 -3.97 14.16
C GLY A 114 7.64 -2.53 14.53
N PHE A 115 8.15 -1.60 13.73
CA PHE A 115 7.93 -0.17 13.95
C PHE A 115 6.50 0.28 13.65
N THR A 116 6.07 1.30 14.40
CA THR A 116 5.00 2.23 13.99
C THR A 116 5.38 2.99 12.72
N LEU A 117 4.42 3.62 12.03
CA LEU A 117 4.71 4.35 10.80
C LEU A 117 5.65 5.53 11.02
N ARG A 118 5.51 6.22 12.16
CA ARG A 118 6.43 7.31 12.52
C ARG A 118 7.84 6.80 12.81
N ASP A 119 7.96 5.67 13.49
CA ASP A 119 9.27 5.12 13.83
C ASP A 119 9.98 4.50 12.62
N LEU A 120 9.20 3.93 11.68
CA LEU A 120 9.70 3.43 10.39
C LEU A 120 10.47 4.51 9.61
N VAL A 121 10.10 5.78 9.76
CA VAL A 121 10.76 6.92 9.11
C VAL A 121 11.67 7.71 10.07
N SER A 122 11.86 7.24 11.30
CA SER A 122 12.63 7.95 12.34
C SER A 122 13.80 7.15 12.90
N TYR A 123 13.88 5.84 12.64
CA TYR A 123 14.91 4.97 13.21
C TYR A 123 15.46 4.01 12.15
N ASN A 124 16.77 3.83 12.13
CA ASN A 124 17.43 2.78 11.36
C ASN A 124 17.58 1.51 12.21
N ASP A 125 17.86 1.69 13.51
CA ASP A 125 18.11 0.60 14.44
C ASP A 125 16.95 0.48 15.44
N LYS A 126 16.77 -0.73 16.00
CA LYS A 126 15.80 -0.97 17.08
C LYS A 126 16.36 -0.53 18.43
N HIS A 127 15.49 0.03 19.27
CA HIS A 127 15.77 0.51 20.63
C HIS A 127 14.82 -0.18 21.61
N ASN A 128 15.02 -1.49 21.79
CA ASN A 128 14.20 -2.37 22.62
C ASN A 128 14.75 -2.51 24.05
N GLU A 129 15.67 -1.64 24.49
CA GLU A 129 16.33 -1.74 25.80
C GLU A 129 15.34 -1.80 26.96
N ALA A 130 14.21 -1.11 26.83
CA ALA A 130 13.12 -1.10 27.81
C ALA A 130 12.50 -2.49 28.05
N ASN A 131 12.69 -3.45 27.14
CA ASN A 131 12.19 -4.82 27.27
C ASN A 131 13.04 -5.67 28.22
N GLY A 132 14.26 -5.24 28.57
CA GLY A 132 15.13 -5.93 29.52
C GLY A 132 15.94 -7.10 28.93
N GLU A 133 15.88 -7.31 27.62
CA GLU A 133 16.58 -8.41 26.93
C GLU A 133 17.90 -7.96 26.29
N GLY A 134 18.42 -6.79 26.67
CA GLY A 134 19.67 -6.24 26.13
C GLY A 134 19.59 -5.98 24.62
N ASN A 135 18.43 -5.50 24.15
CA ASN A 135 18.14 -5.19 22.74
C ASN A 135 18.27 -6.40 21.77
N ARG A 136 18.20 -7.65 22.29
CA ARG A 136 18.32 -8.86 21.47
C ARG A 136 17.00 -9.27 20.81
N ASP A 137 15.88 -8.90 21.41
CA ASP A 137 14.52 -9.22 20.94
C ASP A 137 14.09 -8.30 19.78
N GLY A 138 13.09 -8.73 18.99
CA GLY A 138 12.58 -8.00 17.83
C GLY A 138 13.39 -8.19 16.54
N GLU A 139 12.78 -7.81 15.41
CA GLU A 139 13.38 -7.89 14.07
C GLU A 139 14.55 -6.92 13.92
N SER A 140 15.66 -7.34 13.32
CA SER A 140 16.82 -6.49 13.06
C SER A 140 16.80 -5.87 11.66
N HIS A 141 16.04 -6.44 10.73
CA HIS A 141 15.90 -5.97 9.35
C HIS A 141 14.54 -5.29 9.13
N ASN A 142 14.36 -4.09 9.69
CA ASN A 142 13.06 -3.40 9.65
C ASN A 142 12.68 -2.78 8.30
N ARG A 143 13.63 -2.69 7.36
CA ARG A 143 13.46 -1.94 6.10
C ARG A 143 13.04 -0.48 6.34
N SER A 144 13.58 0.14 7.39
CA SER A 144 13.30 1.52 7.81
C SER A 144 14.36 2.50 7.30
N TRP A 145 14.07 3.81 7.44
CA TRP A 145 15.02 4.88 7.18
C TRP A 145 14.76 6.08 8.07
N ASN A 146 15.74 6.50 8.85
CA ASN A 146 15.60 7.59 9.82
C ASN A 146 15.50 9.01 9.23
N CYS A 147 15.56 9.14 7.89
CA CYS A 147 15.52 10.39 7.14
C CYS A 147 16.64 11.40 7.49
N GLY A 148 17.76 10.93 8.05
CA GLY A 148 18.95 11.74 8.32
C GLY A 148 19.27 11.97 9.80
N ALA A 149 18.39 11.58 10.73
CA ALA A 149 18.65 11.68 12.17
C ALA A 149 18.05 10.47 12.89
N GLU A 150 18.74 9.87 13.86
CA GLU A 150 18.18 8.76 14.63
C GLU A 150 17.25 9.29 15.74
N GLY A 151 15.99 8.85 15.73
CA GLY A 151 14.99 9.23 16.72
C GLY A 151 14.51 10.67 16.64
N ALA A 152 14.26 11.28 17.80
CA ALA A 152 13.69 12.62 17.89
C ALA A 152 14.68 13.71 17.42
N THR A 153 14.21 14.63 16.58
CA THR A 153 15.01 15.73 16.03
C THR A 153 14.23 17.04 16.02
N LYS A 154 14.97 18.16 15.95
CA LYS A 154 14.44 19.51 15.76
C LYS A 154 14.76 20.07 14.37
N ASP A 155 15.49 19.33 13.53
CA ASP A 155 15.81 19.75 12.17
C ASP A 155 14.52 19.84 11.34
N PRO A 156 14.13 21.04 10.86
CA PRO A 156 12.90 21.21 10.11
C PRO A 156 12.89 20.42 8.80
N ALA A 157 14.04 20.27 8.12
CA ALA A 157 14.12 19.55 6.85
C ALA A 157 13.88 18.05 7.04
N VAL A 158 14.45 17.45 8.10
CA VAL A 158 14.20 16.04 8.45
C VAL A 158 12.73 15.84 8.83
N LEU A 159 12.15 16.76 9.61
CA LEU A 159 10.76 16.65 10.04
C LEU A 159 9.77 16.77 8.87
N GLU A 160 10.03 17.65 7.91
CA GLU A 160 9.24 17.78 6.69
C GLU A 160 9.32 16.50 5.85
N LEU A 161 10.53 15.98 5.63
CA LEU A 161 10.76 14.74 4.90
C LEU A 161 10.04 13.56 5.56
N ARG A 162 10.11 13.42 6.89
CA ARG A 162 9.36 12.39 7.63
C ARG A 162 7.84 12.54 7.50
N GLY A 163 7.33 13.77 7.51
CA GLY A 163 5.92 14.04 7.24
C GLY A 163 5.51 13.57 5.85
N ARG A 164 6.33 13.89 4.83
CA ARG A 164 6.15 13.45 3.45
C ARG A 164 6.18 11.92 3.32
N GLN A 165 7.15 11.24 3.96
CA GLN A 165 7.24 9.78 3.95
C GLN A 165 6.02 9.10 4.59
N GLN A 166 5.55 9.58 5.75
CA GLN A 166 4.32 9.05 6.36
C GLN A 166 3.13 9.18 5.42
N ARG A 167 2.97 10.33 4.75
CA ARG A 167 1.92 10.53 3.75
C ARG A 167 2.08 9.62 2.52
N ASN A 168 3.29 9.40 2.02
CA ASN A 168 3.57 8.47 0.92
C ASN A 168 3.11 7.05 1.23
N PHE A 169 3.45 6.54 2.42
CA PHE A 169 3.06 5.21 2.86
C PHE A 169 1.54 5.09 3.03
N LEU A 170 0.90 6.08 3.67
CA LEU A 170 -0.55 6.11 3.82
C LEU A 170 -1.26 6.18 2.47
N ALA A 171 -0.80 7.03 1.56
CA ALA A 171 -1.37 7.18 0.23
C ALA A 171 -1.20 5.88 -0.58
N THR A 172 0.00 5.30 -0.59
CA THR A 172 0.25 4.04 -1.28
C THR A 172 -0.65 2.93 -0.75
N LEU A 173 -0.78 2.81 0.58
CA LEU A 173 -1.66 1.83 1.22
C LEU A 173 -3.12 1.99 0.80
N MET A 174 -3.64 3.23 0.86
CA MET A 174 -5.04 3.52 0.55
C MET A 174 -5.37 3.52 -0.94
N LEU A 175 -4.38 3.69 -1.82
CA LEU A 175 -4.56 3.67 -3.28
C LEU A 175 -4.29 2.28 -3.90
N SER A 176 -3.65 1.37 -3.18
CA SER A 176 -3.39 0.00 -3.64
C SER A 176 -4.67 -0.85 -3.75
N GLN A 177 -4.69 -1.80 -4.69
CA GLN A 177 -5.72 -2.84 -4.72
C GLN A 177 -5.52 -3.85 -3.59
N GLY A 178 -6.61 -4.39 -3.05
CA GLY A 178 -6.61 -5.29 -1.90
C GLY A 178 -7.31 -4.70 -0.69
N ILE A 179 -7.10 -5.28 0.49
CA ILE A 179 -7.65 -4.80 1.76
C ILE A 179 -6.55 -4.02 2.48
N PRO A 180 -6.63 -2.68 2.61
CA PRO A 180 -5.67 -1.94 3.42
C PRO A 180 -5.93 -2.18 4.91
N MET A 181 -4.87 -2.47 5.66
CA MET A 181 -4.85 -2.52 7.11
C MET A 181 -3.96 -1.40 7.64
N LEU A 182 -4.57 -0.49 8.40
CA LEU A 182 -3.88 0.61 9.08
C LEU A 182 -3.59 0.19 10.53
N CYS A 183 -2.34 0.35 10.99
CA CYS A 183 -2.01 0.12 12.40
C CYS A 183 -2.52 1.30 13.24
N HIS A 184 -3.16 1.00 14.36
CA HIS A 184 -3.80 2.02 15.19
C HIS A 184 -2.80 3.11 15.64
N GLY A 185 -3.21 4.37 15.50
CA GLY A 185 -2.42 5.53 15.87
C GLY A 185 -1.39 5.97 14.83
N ASP A 186 -1.17 5.22 13.74
CA ASP A 186 -0.34 5.70 12.64
C ASP A 186 -0.93 6.95 11.97
N GLU A 187 -2.26 7.07 11.96
CA GLU A 187 -2.96 8.28 11.52
C GLU A 187 -2.67 9.51 12.41
N LEU A 188 -2.14 9.29 13.62
CA LEU A 188 -1.76 10.32 14.59
C LEU A 188 -0.24 10.47 14.70
N GLY A 189 0.55 9.67 13.99
CA GLY A 189 1.99 9.60 14.18
C GLY A 189 2.38 9.07 15.56
N ARG A 190 1.71 7.99 16.01
CA ARG A 190 2.08 7.21 17.21
C ARG A 190 3.54 6.76 17.10
N THR A 191 4.25 6.78 18.22
CA THR A 191 5.64 6.36 18.31
C THR A 191 5.80 5.43 19.50
N GLN A 192 6.62 4.40 19.32
CA GLN A 192 7.13 3.51 20.37
C GLN A 192 8.60 3.84 20.68
N ARG A 193 9.06 5.04 20.28
CA ARG A 193 10.41 5.58 20.54
C ARG A 193 11.53 4.71 19.99
N GLY A 194 11.28 4.03 18.87
CA GLY A 194 12.25 3.11 18.28
C GLY A 194 12.19 1.70 18.88
N ASN A 195 11.28 1.42 19.82
CA ASN A 195 11.00 0.05 20.21
C ASN A 195 10.14 -0.62 19.13
N ASN A 196 10.66 -1.65 18.48
CA ASN A 196 9.98 -2.37 17.39
C ASN A 196 9.33 -3.69 17.85
N ASN A 197 9.35 -3.94 19.15
CA ASN A 197 8.83 -5.15 19.76
C ASN A 197 8.25 -4.82 21.15
N ALA A 198 7.31 -3.88 21.21
CA ALA A 198 6.77 -3.36 22.47
C ALA A 198 5.77 -4.32 23.14
N TYR A 199 5.97 -5.64 23.04
CA TYR A 199 5.04 -6.68 23.48
C TYR A 199 4.82 -6.70 25.00
N CYS A 200 5.84 -6.31 25.78
CA CYS A 200 5.82 -6.28 27.24
C CYS A 200 5.69 -4.87 27.82
N GLN A 201 5.42 -3.86 26.99
CA GLN A 201 5.32 -2.47 27.41
C GLN A 201 3.86 -2.08 27.63
N ASP A 202 3.40 -2.10 28.88
CA ASP A 202 2.07 -1.63 29.32
C ASP A 202 2.18 -0.19 29.87
N ASN A 203 2.60 0.76 29.04
CA ASN A 203 2.95 2.13 29.46
C ASN A 203 2.98 3.13 28.28
N ASP A 204 3.46 4.36 28.53
CA ASP A 204 3.56 5.46 27.56
C ASP A 204 4.36 5.15 26.26
N ILE A 205 5.12 4.05 26.21
CA ILE A 205 5.75 3.56 24.97
C ILE A 205 4.69 3.02 24.01
N SER A 206 3.70 2.28 24.51
CA SER A 206 2.67 1.64 23.68
C SER A 206 1.35 2.41 23.68
N TRP A 207 1.10 3.29 24.64
CA TRP A 207 -0.15 4.06 24.72
C TRP A 207 -0.32 5.06 23.58
N VAL A 208 -1.57 5.22 23.16
CA VAL A 208 -1.94 6.27 22.21
C VAL A 208 -1.97 7.59 22.96
N ASP A 209 -1.08 8.51 22.62
CA ASP A 209 -1.11 9.88 23.13
C ASP A 209 -2.13 10.72 22.34
N TRP A 210 -3.27 10.98 22.96
CA TRP A 210 -4.35 11.78 22.37
C TRP A 210 -4.12 13.29 22.41
N ARG A 211 -3.00 13.76 22.98
CA ARG A 211 -2.63 15.19 22.99
C ARG A 211 -2.02 15.56 21.65
N LEU A 212 -2.89 15.84 20.69
CA LEU A 212 -2.47 16.12 19.32
C LEU A 212 -1.92 17.55 19.18
N GLY A 213 -0.73 17.67 18.60
CA GLY A 213 -0.23 18.92 18.03
C GLY A 213 -0.81 19.19 16.64
N GLU A 214 -0.36 20.27 16.01
CA GLU A 214 -0.80 20.66 14.66
C GLU A 214 -0.46 19.57 13.62
N ARG A 215 0.80 19.14 13.55
CA ARG A 215 1.25 18.10 12.60
C ARG A 215 0.50 16.77 12.74
N GLN A 216 0.13 16.37 13.96
CA GLN A 216 -0.67 15.17 14.17
C GLN A 216 -2.11 15.34 13.65
N ARG A 217 -2.69 16.54 13.80
CA ARG A 217 -4.01 16.85 13.23
C ARG A 217 -3.97 16.85 11.70
N ASP A 218 -2.93 17.43 11.10
CA ASP A 218 -2.76 17.45 9.64
C ASP A 218 -2.66 16.03 9.07
N LEU A 219 -1.88 15.15 9.72
CA LEU A 219 -1.76 13.74 9.32
C LEU A 219 -3.08 12.98 9.48
N LEU A 220 -3.83 13.24 10.55
CA LEU A 220 -5.15 12.66 10.77
C LEU A 220 -6.12 13.07 9.67
N ASP A 221 -6.19 14.36 9.35
CA ASP A 221 -7.07 14.89 8.30
C ASP A 221 -6.68 14.37 6.91
N PHE A 222 -5.38 14.29 6.62
CA PHE A 222 -4.87 13.64 5.41
C PHE A 222 -5.32 12.18 5.32
N THR A 223 -5.17 11.42 6.40
CA THR A 223 -5.57 10.01 6.46
C THR A 223 -7.08 9.84 6.26
N ARG A 224 -7.89 10.74 6.84
CA ARG A 224 -9.35 10.75 6.64
C ARG A 224 -9.72 11.02 5.18
N ARG A 225 -9.05 11.96 4.51
CA ARG A 225 -9.26 12.25 3.08
C ARG A 225 -8.94 11.03 2.22
N LEU A 226 -7.82 10.34 2.48
CA LEU A 226 -7.46 9.10 1.77
C LEU A 226 -8.52 7.99 1.92
N ILE A 227 -9.01 7.78 3.15
CA ILE A 227 -10.04 6.78 3.43
C ILE A 227 -11.35 7.14 2.72
N ALA A 228 -11.76 8.41 2.77
CA ALA A 228 -12.96 8.90 2.09
C ALA A 228 -12.84 8.73 0.56
N LEU A 229 -11.70 9.10 -0.01
CA LEU A 229 -11.41 8.93 -1.43
C LEU A 229 -11.50 7.45 -1.85
N ARG A 230 -10.81 6.55 -1.14
CA ARG A 230 -10.90 5.10 -1.40
C ARG A 230 -12.34 4.59 -1.31
N ALA A 231 -13.11 5.07 -0.34
CA ALA A 231 -14.49 4.66 -0.13
C ALA A 231 -15.44 5.16 -1.22
N ALA A 232 -15.15 6.32 -1.82
CA ALA A 232 -15.94 6.91 -2.90
C ALA A 232 -15.71 6.23 -4.25
N HIS A 233 -14.49 5.73 -4.51
CA HIS A 233 -14.06 5.30 -5.85
C HIS A 233 -13.91 3.77 -5.98
N PRO A 234 -14.84 3.07 -6.68
CA PRO A 234 -14.74 1.64 -7.00
C PRO A 234 -13.46 1.22 -7.72
N VAL A 235 -12.83 2.08 -8.53
CA VAL A 235 -11.59 1.75 -9.26
C VAL A 235 -10.43 1.43 -8.31
N LEU A 236 -10.44 1.95 -7.08
CA LEU A 236 -9.47 1.65 -6.02
C LEU A 236 -9.82 0.40 -5.20
N ARG A 237 -11.01 -0.19 -5.41
CA ARG A 237 -11.58 -1.31 -4.63
C ARG A 237 -12.11 -2.43 -5.53
N ARG A 238 -11.38 -2.78 -6.58
CA ARG A 238 -11.82 -3.78 -7.55
C ARG A 238 -11.97 -5.17 -6.93
N ARG A 239 -12.93 -5.97 -7.41
CA ARG A 239 -13.15 -7.34 -6.94
C ARG A 239 -12.39 -8.36 -7.78
N ARG A 240 -11.87 -8.00 -8.96
CA ARG A 240 -10.91 -8.76 -9.77
C ARG A 240 -9.73 -7.87 -10.14
N TYR A 241 -8.66 -8.53 -10.59
CA TYR A 241 -7.44 -7.88 -11.02
C TYR A 241 -7.66 -7.04 -12.27
N PHE A 242 -6.81 -6.03 -12.43
CA PHE A 242 -6.58 -5.37 -13.71
C PHE A 242 -6.11 -6.39 -14.74
N ARG A 243 -6.45 -6.18 -16.01
CA ARG A 243 -5.99 -7.04 -17.11
C ARG A 243 -4.92 -6.39 -17.97
N GLY A 244 -4.89 -5.06 -18.02
CA GLY A 244 -4.08 -4.33 -19.00
C GLY A 244 -4.60 -4.51 -20.44
N GLU A 245 -5.85 -4.93 -20.60
CA GLU A 245 -6.45 -5.25 -21.90
C GLU A 245 -7.63 -4.32 -22.22
N THR A 246 -7.73 -3.91 -23.48
CA THR A 246 -8.85 -3.16 -24.03
C THR A 246 -10.02 -4.11 -24.33
N ALA A 247 -10.69 -4.60 -23.30
CA ALA A 247 -11.68 -5.69 -23.46
C ALA A 247 -13.10 -5.36 -23.00
N THR A 248 -13.36 -4.14 -22.50
CA THR A 248 -14.63 -3.83 -21.84
C THR A 248 -15.63 -3.05 -22.69
N ASN A 249 -15.20 -2.30 -23.70
CA ASN A 249 -16.11 -1.53 -24.56
C ASN A 249 -15.44 -1.20 -25.92
N PRO A 250 -16.07 -1.49 -27.08
CA PRO A 250 -15.58 -1.08 -28.40
C PRO A 250 -15.36 0.43 -28.54
N ASP A 251 -16.11 1.24 -27.79
CA ASP A 251 -16.01 2.71 -27.77
C ASP A 251 -14.93 3.22 -26.77
N GLN A 252 -14.15 2.31 -26.19
CA GLN A 252 -13.13 2.61 -25.19
C GLN A 252 -11.75 2.12 -25.65
N PRO A 253 -10.86 3.01 -26.14
CA PRO A 253 -9.58 2.61 -26.71
C PRO A 253 -8.50 2.27 -25.67
N LEU A 254 -8.69 2.67 -24.40
CA LEU A 254 -7.68 2.49 -23.35
C LEU A 254 -7.97 1.27 -22.47
N PRO A 255 -6.94 0.52 -22.04
CA PRO A 255 -7.08 -0.60 -21.13
C PRO A 255 -7.44 -0.14 -19.73
N ASP A 256 -7.70 -1.10 -18.83
CA ASP A 256 -8.11 -0.82 -17.46
C ASP A 256 -6.98 -0.34 -16.53
N LEU A 257 -5.72 -0.54 -16.96
CA LEU A 257 -4.50 -0.14 -16.29
C LEU A 257 -3.42 0.16 -17.34
N VAL A 258 -2.70 1.27 -17.19
CA VAL A 258 -1.48 1.55 -17.98
C VAL A 258 -0.37 2.02 -17.05
N TRP A 259 0.82 1.48 -17.23
CA TRP A 259 2.04 1.94 -16.57
C TRP A 259 2.83 2.83 -17.52
N LEU A 260 3.25 3.99 -17.02
CA LEU A 260 3.86 5.04 -17.82
C LEU A 260 5.25 5.38 -17.26
N GLN A 261 6.20 5.61 -18.16
CA GLN A 261 7.45 6.29 -17.88
C GLN A 261 7.19 7.77 -17.57
N PRO A 262 8.14 8.50 -16.95
CA PRO A 262 7.98 9.93 -16.69
C PRO A 262 7.69 10.79 -17.93
N ASP A 263 8.05 10.35 -19.13
CA ASP A 263 7.78 11.07 -20.38
C ASP A 263 6.41 10.74 -21.04
N ALA A 264 5.55 10.00 -20.33
CA ALA A 264 4.25 9.49 -20.75
C ALA A 264 4.25 8.35 -21.78
N ARG A 265 5.41 7.74 -22.09
CA ARG A 265 5.43 6.48 -22.86
C ARG A 265 5.01 5.32 -21.97
N GLU A 266 4.36 4.32 -22.55
CA GLU A 266 4.05 3.07 -21.84
C GLU A 266 5.36 2.34 -21.44
N MET A 267 5.34 1.73 -20.27
CA MET A 267 6.45 0.90 -19.78
C MET A 267 6.60 -0.36 -20.63
N ALA A 268 7.80 -0.62 -21.12
CA ALA A 268 8.17 -1.88 -21.78
C ALA A 268 8.80 -2.87 -20.80
N ASP A 269 8.95 -4.13 -21.19
CA ASP A 269 9.50 -5.20 -20.34
C ASP A 269 10.89 -4.85 -19.76
N ASP A 270 11.77 -4.25 -20.56
CA ASP A 270 13.12 -3.85 -20.13
C ASP A 270 13.09 -2.70 -19.10
N ASP A 271 12.08 -1.82 -19.16
CA ASP A 271 11.96 -0.70 -18.22
C ASP A 271 11.73 -1.18 -16.78
N TRP A 272 11.11 -2.35 -16.60
CA TRP A 272 10.86 -2.96 -15.29
C TRP A 272 12.11 -3.54 -14.62
N GLN A 273 13.13 -3.88 -15.41
CA GLN A 273 14.36 -4.50 -14.92
C GLN A 273 15.45 -3.48 -14.59
N ARG A 274 15.21 -2.21 -14.89
CA ARG A 274 16.14 -1.11 -14.60
C ARG A 274 16.35 -0.95 -13.09
N SER A 275 17.62 -1.00 -12.68
CA SER A 275 18.02 -0.84 -11.28
C SER A 275 17.74 0.57 -10.74
N ASP A 276 17.81 1.57 -11.62
CA ASP A 276 17.74 3.01 -11.34
C ASP A 276 16.32 3.59 -11.46
N ALA A 277 15.32 2.76 -11.75
CA ALA A 277 13.96 3.22 -11.97
C ALA A 277 13.25 3.51 -10.64
N HIS A 278 13.28 4.78 -10.23
CA HIS A 278 12.64 5.28 -9.00
C HIS A 278 11.37 6.11 -9.25
N ALA A 279 10.94 6.24 -10.50
CA ALA A 279 9.79 7.05 -10.87
C ALA A 279 8.88 6.33 -11.86
N VAL A 280 7.57 6.39 -11.63
CA VAL A 280 6.58 5.72 -12.47
C VAL A 280 5.23 6.44 -12.43
N GLY A 281 4.56 6.48 -13.59
CA GLY A 281 3.17 6.90 -13.72
C GLY A 281 2.25 5.68 -13.81
N VAL A 282 1.05 5.77 -13.24
CA VAL A 282 0.05 4.70 -13.28
C VAL A 282 -1.31 5.30 -13.61
N PHE A 283 -1.87 4.94 -14.76
CA PHE A 283 -3.22 5.30 -15.13
C PHE A 283 -4.19 4.19 -14.74
N LEU A 284 -5.17 4.53 -13.91
CA LEU A 284 -6.28 3.66 -13.51
C LEU A 284 -7.54 4.13 -14.21
N ASN A 285 -8.06 3.31 -15.12
CA ASN A 285 -9.17 3.70 -15.98
C ASN A 285 -10.52 3.33 -15.34
N GLY A 286 -11.19 4.32 -14.74
CA GLY A 286 -12.51 4.15 -14.12
C GLY A 286 -13.64 3.88 -15.11
N ASP A 287 -13.44 4.17 -16.40
CA ASP A 287 -14.38 3.81 -17.46
C ASP A 287 -14.29 2.31 -17.83
N ALA A 288 -13.21 1.60 -17.46
CA ALA A 288 -12.90 0.23 -17.89
C ALA A 288 -13.06 -0.82 -16.76
N ILE A 289 -13.98 -0.58 -15.82
CA ILE A 289 -14.21 -1.53 -14.74
C ILE A 289 -15.02 -2.72 -15.29
N ALA A 290 -14.31 -3.81 -15.58
CA ALA A 290 -14.89 -5.01 -16.20
C ALA A 290 -15.98 -5.73 -15.37
N GLU A 291 -16.10 -5.39 -14.09
CA GLU A 291 -17.00 -6.07 -13.18
C GLU A 291 -18.31 -5.31 -12.99
N PRO A 292 -19.45 -6.00 -13.13
CA PRO A 292 -20.70 -5.40 -12.72
C PRO A 292 -20.83 -5.37 -11.19
N ASP A 293 -21.73 -4.51 -10.73
CA ASP A 293 -22.17 -4.47 -9.35
C ASP A 293 -22.92 -5.77 -8.94
N PRO A 294 -23.32 -5.94 -7.67
CA PRO A 294 -24.08 -7.12 -7.23
C PRO A 294 -25.41 -7.35 -7.98
N CYS A 295 -25.95 -6.34 -8.66
CA CYS A 295 -27.17 -6.40 -9.44
C CYS A 295 -26.92 -6.62 -10.95
N GLY A 296 -25.67 -6.79 -11.38
CA GLY A 296 -25.32 -6.98 -12.79
C GLY A 296 -25.18 -5.69 -13.61
N ARG A 297 -25.23 -4.51 -12.97
CA ARG A 297 -25.12 -3.22 -13.67
C ARG A 297 -23.64 -2.86 -13.92
N PRO A 298 -23.30 -2.22 -15.05
CA PRO A 298 -21.96 -1.69 -15.28
C PRO A 298 -21.54 -0.76 -14.14
N VAL A 299 -20.29 -0.86 -13.72
CA VAL A 299 -19.68 0.06 -12.75
C VAL A 299 -18.77 0.99 -13.53
N VAL A 300 -18.90 2.28 -13.26
CA VAL A 300 -18.08 3.34 -13.83
C VAL A 300 -17.61 4.22 -12.70
N ASP A 301 -16.41 4.76 -12.85
CA ASP A 301 -15.78 5.66 -11.88
C ASP A 301 -14.95 6.71 -12.62
N ASP A 302 -14.50 7.70 -11.87
CA ASP A 302 -13.46 8.62 -12.31
C ASP A 302 -12.16 7.85 -12.60
N SER A 303 -11.36 8.38 -13.52
CA SER A 303 -10.05 7.79 -13.81
C SER A 303 -8.96 8.55 -13.07
N PHE A 304 -7.93 7.84 -12.66
CA PHE A 304 -6.83 8.39 -11.88
C PHE A 304 -5.50 8.24 -12.58
N LEU A 305 -4.61 9.20 -12.35
CA LEU A 305 -3.22 9.13 -12.74
C LEU A 305 -2.36 9.34 -11.49
N LEU A 306 -1.68 8.28 -11.07
CA LEU A 306 -0.72 8.32 -9.98
C LEU A 306 0.65 8.62 -10.55
N LEU A 307 1.35 9.60 -10.00
CA LEU A 307 2.74 9.89 -10.31
C LEU A 307 3.55 9.65 -9.05
N LEU A 308 4.46 8.67 -9.09
CA LEU A 308 5.28 8.28 -7.94
C LEU A 308 6.73 8.59 -8.24
N ASN A 309 7.40 9.25 -7.31
CA ASN A 309 8.83 9.51 -7.34
C ASN A 309 9.43 9.10 -5.99
N SER A 310 10.10 7.96 -5.91
CA SER A 310 10.88 7.58 -4.73
C SER A 310 12.32 8.09 -4.75
N HIS A 311 12.74 8.72 -5.85
CA HIS A 311 14.07 9.29 -6.00
C HIS A 311 14.26 10.49 -5.06
N TRP A 312 15.51 10.74 -4.68
CA TRP A 312 15.89 11.84 -3.80
C TRP A 312 16.01 13.19 -4.51
N GLU A 313 15.87 13.21 -5.85
CA GLU A 313 15.75 14.41 -6.66
C GLU A 313 14.32 14.57 -7.22
N PRO A 314 13.89 15.80 -7.58
CA PRO A 314 12.64 16.01 -8.27
C PRO A 314 12.64 15.30 -9.63
N THR A 315 11.51 14.71 -10.00
CA THR A 315 11.34 14.08 -11.32
C THR A 315 10.32 14.86 -12.14
N VAL A 316 10.68 15.16 -13.39
CA VAL A 316 9.79 15.83 -14.34
C VAL A 316 8.92 14.79 -15.03
N PHE A 317 7.61 14.89 -14.82
CA PHE A 317 6.61 14.09 -15.51
C PHE A 317 5.95 14.89 -16.62
N ARG A 318 5.73 14.24 -17.76
CA ARG A 318 4.81 14.71 -18.79
C ARG A 318 3.48 14.00 -18.60
N LEU A 319 2.38 14.75 -18.51
CA LEU A 319 1.06 14.15 -18.48
C LEU A 319 0.74 13.51 -19.85
N PRO A 320 0.02 12.38 -19.88
CA PRO A 320 -0.37 11.73 -21.13
C PRO A 320 -1.28 12.65 -21.97
N ASP A 321 -1.48 12.26 -23.23
CA ASP A 321 -2.27 13.03 -24.18
C ASP A 321 -3.79 13.03 -23.87
N ALA A 322 -4.55 13.77 -24.68
CA ALA A 322 -6.00 13.91 -24.50
C ALA A 322 -6.77 12.58 -24.65
N GLY A 323 -6.14 11.55 -25.25
CA GLY A 323 -6.67 10.19 -25.29
C GLY A 323 -6.85 9.61 -23.90
N TYR A 324 -5.97 9.96 -22.95
CA TYR A 324 -6.10 9.64 -21.53
C TYR A 324 -7.01 10.60 -20.79
N GLY A 325 -6.92 11.90 -21.03
CA GLY A 325 -7.79 12.89 -20.40
C GLY A 325 -7.43 14.32 -20.80
N GLU A 326 -8.42 15.17 -21.06
CA GLU A 326 -8.18 16.56 -21.49
C GLU A 326 -7.67 17.45 -20.35
N ARG A 327 -8.21 17.24 -19.15
CA ARG A 327 -7.90 17.99 -17.93
C ARG A 327 -7.81 17.04 -16.75
N TRP A 328 -6.90 17.36 -15.83
CA TRP A 328 -6.57 16.58 -14.66
C TRP A 328 -6.62 17.48 -13.43
N ALA A 329 -7.42 17.12 -12.44
CA ALA A 329 -7.48 17.81 -11.15
C ALA A 329 -6.61 17.08 -10.13
N THR A 330 -5.75 17.82 -9.43
CA THR A 330 -4.92 17.26 -8.36
C THR A 330 -5.76 16.98 -7.13
N LEU A 331 -5.73 15.75 -6.63
CA LEU A 331 -6.47 15.33 -5.43
C LEU A 331 -5.57 15.07 -4.23
N ILE A 332 -4.35 14.62 -4.46
CA ILE A 332 -3.36 14.36 -3.41
C ILE A 332 -2.01 14.86 -3.91
N ASP A 333 -1.32 15.62 -3.08
CA ASP A 333 0.11 15.85 -3.17
C ASP A 333 0.71 15.62 -1.78
N THR A 334 1.65 14.67 -1.69
CA THR A 334 2.30 14.31 -0.43
C THR A 334 3.41 15.29 -0.03
N ALA A 335 3.96 16.05 -0.98
CA ALA A 335 4.93 17.11 -0.75
C ALA A 335 4.26 18.36 -0.14
N ALA A 336 2.97 18.58 -0.40
CA ALA A 336 2.20 19.62 0.26
C ALA A 336 2.18 19.41 1.80
N PRO A 337 2.52 20.42 2.62
CA PRO A 337 2.68 20.26 4.07
C PRO A 337 1.42 19.75 4.78
N ASP A 338 0.24 20.24 4.39
CA ASP A 338 -1.08 19.84 4.87
C ASP A 338 -1.71 18.71 4.03
N GLY A 339 -1.03 18.30 2.96
CA GLY A 339 -1.49 17.32 1.99
C GLY A 339 -2.78 17.72 1.27
N VAL A 340 -3.10 19.02 1.20
CA VAL A 340 -4.15 19.57 0.35
C VAL A 340 -3.45 20.10 -0.90
N PRO A 341 -3.76 19.58 -2.09
CA PRO A 341 -3.18 20.12 -3.30
C PRO A 341 -3.71 21.54 -3.55
N ASP A 342 -2.90 22.38 -4.20
CA ASP A 342 -3.44 23.54 -4.89
C ASP A 342 -4.46 23.01 -5.92
N GLU A 343 -5.67 23.59 -6.01
CA GLU A 343 -6.77 23.13 -6.87
C GLU A 343 -6.47 23.29 -8.38
N ALA A 344 -5.19 23.21 -8.74
CA ALA A 344 -4.66 23.32 -10.08
C ALA A 344 -5.24 22.21 -10.97
N GLU A 345 -5.90 22.65 -12.02
CA GLU A 345 -6.21 21.79 -13.16
C GLU A 345 -5.07 21.84 -14.18
N HIS A 346 -4.58 20.67 -14.56
CA HIS A 346 -3.52 20.51 -15.56
C HIS A 346 -4.13 20.01 -16.87
N LYS A 347 -3.66 20.54 -18.01
CA LYS A 347 -4.08 20.05 -19.33
C LYS A 347 -3.31 18.79 -19.71
N ALA A 348 -3.86 18.01 -20.63
CA ALA A 348 -3.12 16.91 -21.26
C ALA A 348 -1.78 17.40 -21.84
N GLY A 349 -0.72 16.60 -21.71
CA GLY A 349 0.62 16.96 -22.17
C GLY A 349 1.36 18.02 -21.34
N THR A 350 0.74 18.57 -20.29
CA THR A 350 1.43 19.47 -19.35
C THR A 350 2.63 18.77 -18.71
N VAL A 351 3.70 19.52 -18.50
CA VAL A 351 4.87 19.07 -17.75
C VAL A 351 4.67 19.46 -16.29
N LEU A 352 4.76 18.48 -15.39
CA LEU A 352 4.59 18.62 -13.95
C LEU A 352 5.85 18.11 -13.25
N THR A 353 6.39 18.89 -12.31
CA THR A 353 7.48 18.43 -11.46
C THR A 353 6.91 17.75 -10.24
N VAL A 354 7.31 16.49 -10.01
CA VAL A 354 6.99 15.73 -8.80
C VAL A 354 8.20 15.80 -7.87
N GLU A 355 8.01 16.38 -6.69
CA GLU A 355 9.07 16.66 -5.72
C GLU A 355 9.81 15.38 -5.26
N PRO A 356 11.02 15.49 -4.69
CA PRO A 356 11.76 14.36 -4.15
C PRO A 356 10.89 13.52 -3.22
N ARG A 357 10.92 12.20 -3.41
CA ARG A 357 10.25 11.25 -2.52
C ARG A 357 8.80 11.63 -2.26
N SER A 358 8.02 11.80 -3.33
CA SER A 358 6.62 12.20 -3.26
C SER A 358 5.74 11.43 -4.25
N LEU A 359 4.47 11.38 -3.91
CA LEU A 359 3.36 10.91 -4.73
C LEU A 359 2.40 12.07 -5.01
N VAL A 360 1.95 12.15 -6.26
CA VAL A 360 0.84 12.99 -6.71
C VAL A 360 -0.27 12.11 -7.29
N LEU A 361 -1.51 12.36 -6.88
CA LEU A 361 -2.70 11.74 -7.47
C LEU A 361 -3.49 12.79 -8.23
N LEU A 362 -3.69 12.54 -9.52
CA LEU A 362 -4.57 13.32 -10.38
C LEU A 362 -5.83 12.52 -10.70
N SER A 363 -6.92 13.22 -10.98
CA SER A 363 -8.20 12.64 -11.38
C SER A 363 -8.77 13.33 -12.62
N ARG A 364 -9.58 12.58 -13.36
CA ARG A 364 -10.47 13.12 -14.38
C ARG A 364 -11.85 12.45 -14.23
N PRO A 365 -12.95 13.18 -14.46
CA PRO A 365 -14.27 12.58 -14.47
C PRO A 365 -14.43 11.47 -15.51
N SER A 366 -15.32 10.52 -15.25
CA SER A 366 -15.71 9.50 -16.24
C SER A 366 -16.18 10.13 -17.57
N ARG A 367 -15.84 9.49 -18.69
CA ARG A 367 -16.34 9.88 -20.03
C ARG A 367 -17.80 9.48 -20.26
N THR A 368 -18.27 8.45 -19.56
CA THR A 368 -19.62 7.88 -19.75
C THR A 368 -20.67 8.49 -18.83
N GLY A 369 -20.27 9.37 -17.90
CA GLY A 369 -21.16 10.09 -16.99
C GLY A 369 -21.77 11.39 -17.53
N ARG A 370 -21.81 11.60 -18.86
CA ARG A 370 -22.47 12.74 -19.51
C ARG A 370 -23.79 12.37 -20.16
#